data_AF-A0A1C5ZL51-F1
#
_entry.id   AF-A0A1C5ZL51-F1
#
_cell.length_a   1.000
_cell.length_b   1.000
_cell.length_c   1.000
_cell.angle_alpha   90.00
_cell.angle_beta   90.00
_cell.angle_gamma   90.00
#
_symmetry.space_group_name_H-M   'P 1'
#
loop_
_entity.id
_entity.type
_entity.pdbx_description
1 polymer ?
#
loop_
_entity_poly.entity_id
_entity_poly.type
_entity_poly.pdbx_seq_one_letter_code
_entity_poly.pdbx_strand_id
1 'polypeptide(L)'
;MEGQNGSTDTLDIKTAIQIAKILAAAPDERIPMILDVFSKAEVDIDGLDELAEWRALNKQTALIDTDAFVKELTKGRERTDGEYRIKVPEFNQFCNAKGVSARYARKHLFDSGLLRSSTDNGKTNYTCPVQDTESKKTERCVCIIANN
;
A
#
# COMPACT_ATOMS: atom_id res chain seq x y z
N MET A 1 3.85 29.48 -46.42
CA MET A 1 2.73 28.68 -45.89
C MET A 1 3.07 28.34 -44.44
N GLU A 2 2.73 29.26 -43.55
CA GLU A 2 2.59 29.02 -42.11
C GLU A 2 1.25 28.27 -41.91
N GLY A 3 1.04 27.39 -40.95
CA GLY A 3 1.85 26.92 -39.84
C GLY A 3 1.24 25.61 -39.31
N GLN A 4 2.06 24.83 -38.62
CA GLN A 4 1.61 23.71 -37.81
C GLN A 4 0.83 24.25 -36.61
N ASN A 5 -0.37 23.73 -36.35
CA ASN A 5 -1.04 23.88 -35.05
C ASN A 5 -1.85 22.61 -34.78
N GLY A 6 -1.15 21.56 -34.34
CA GLY A 6 -1.77 20.53 -33.51
C GLY A 6 -1.75 21.06 -32.08
N SER A 7 -2.86 21.66 -31.63
CA SER A 7 -3.02 22.03 -30.23
C SER A 7 -3.09 20.75 -29.41
N THR A 8 -1.97 20.38 -28.78
CA THR A 8 -2.01 19.50 -27.61
C THR A 8 -2.58 20.37 -26.49
N ASP A 9 -3.90 20.32 -26.33
CA ASP A 9 -4.61 21.04 -25.27
C ASP A 9 -4.22 20.43 -23.92
N THR A 10 -3.06 20.85 -23.41
CA THR A 10 -2.60 20.47 -22.09
C THR A 10 -3.49 21.13 -21.04
N LEU A 11 -4.05 20.34 -20.13
CA LEU A 11 -4.87 20.81 -19.01
C LEU A 11 -4.15 21.93 -18.24
N ASP A 12 -4.79 23.10 -18.08
CA ASP A 12 -4.21 24.21 -17.31
C ASP A 12 -3.85 23.76 -15.89
N ILE A 13 -2.70 24.21 -15.39
CA ILE A 13 -2.16 23.77 -14.10
C ILE A 13 -3.08 24.13 -12.93
N LYS A 14 -3.85 25.22 -13.01
CA LYS A 14 -4.81 25.56 -11.95
C LYS A 14 -5.98 24.59 -11.95
N THR A 15 -6.46 24.21 -13.14
CA THR A 15 -7.49 23.18 -13.31
C THR A 15 -6.99 21.82 -12.82
N ALA A 16 -5.77 21.41 -13.18
CA ALA A 16 -5.16 20.18 -12.67
C ALA A 16 -5.07 20.15 -11.14
N ILE A 17 -4.66 21.27 -10.52
CA ILE A 17 -4.60 21.40 -9.06
C ILE A 17 -6.00 21.31 -8.44
N GLN A 18 -7.01 21.91 -9.04
CA GLN A 18 -8.39 21.83 -8.56
C GLN A 18 -8.93 20.40 -8.62
N ILE A 19 -8.67 19.69 -9.73
CA ILE A 19 -9.02 18.27 -9.88
C ILE A 19 -8.33 17.43 -8.81
N ALA A 20 -7.02 17.61 -8.61
CA ALA A 20 -6.27 16.89 -7.57
C ALA A 20 -6.82 17.16 -6.16
N LYS A 21 -7.23 18.40 -5.87
CA LYS A 21 -7.87 18.76 -4.58
C LYS A 21 -9.24 18.10 -4.41
N ILE A 22 -10.06 18.07 -5.47
CA ILE A 22 -11.37 17.40 -5.45
C ILE A 22 -11.19 15.90 -5.20
N LEU A 23 -10.30 15.24 -5.95
CA LEU A 23 -10.00 13.82 -5.78
C LEU A 23 -9.41 13.49 -4.39
N ALA A 24 -8.61 14.39 -3.83
CA ALA A 24 -8.05 14.22 -2.48
C ALA A 24 -9.12 14.33 -1.37
N ALA A 25 -10.11 15.21 -1.55
CA ALA A 25 -11.16 15.49 -0.55
C ALA A 25 -12.46 14.69 -0.78
N ALA A 26 -12.63 14.05 -1.93
CA ALA A 26 -13.84 13.32 -2.27
C ALA A 26 -13.99 12.07 -1.39
N PRO A 27 -15.21 11.83 -0.84
CA PRO A 27 -15.55 10.53 -0.28
C PRO A 27 -15.39 9.44 -1.35
N ASP A 28 -14.82 8.29 -0.99
CA ASP A 28 -14.52 7.20 -1.92
C ASP A 28 -15.75 6.76 -2.75
N GLU A 29 -16.95 6.83 -2.16
CA GLU A 29 -18.23 6.50 -2.80
C GLU A 29 -18.61 7.44 -3.95
N ARG A 30 -18.06 8.66 -3.96
CA ARG A 30 -18.29 9.67 -5.00
C ARG A 30 -17.21 9.65 -6.08
N ILE A 31 -16.09 8.93 -5.87
CA ILE A 31 -14.98 8.88 -6.83
C ILE A 31 -15.44 8.35 -8.19
N PRO A 32 -16.16 7.21 -8.32
CA PRO A 32 -16.58 6.69 -9.63
C PRO A 32 -17.39 7.71 -10.44
N MET A 33 -18.29 8.44 -9.79
CA MET A 33 -19.07 9.50 -10.42
C MET A 33 -18.19 10.69 -10.84
N ILE A 34 -17.19 11.06 -10.03
CA ILE A 34 -16.26 12.15 -10.36
C ILE A 34 -15.36 11.76 -11.54
N LEU A 35 -14.90 10.51 -11.61
CA LEU A 35 -14.08 10.04 -12.74
C LEU A 35 -14.89 9.98 -14.04
N ASP A 36 -16.15 9.53 -13.97
CA ASP A 36 -17.08 9.54 -15.12
C ASP A 36 -17.30 10.97 -15.68
N VAL A 37 -17.36 11.98 -14.81
CA VAL A 37 -17.44 13.39 -15.23
C VAL A 37 -16.18 13.86 -15.96
N PHE A 38 -14.99 13.44 -15.52
CA PHE A 38 -13.74 13.82 -16.18
C PHE A 38 -13.55 13.11 -17.53
N SER A 39 -13.90 11.83 -17.61
CA SER A 39 -13.91 11.08 -18.88
C SER A 39 -14.84 11.74 -19.91
N LYS A 40 -16.05 12.15 -19.49
CA LYS A 40 -17.00 12.88 -20.34
C LYS A 40 -16.54 14.27 -20.75
N ALA A 41 -15.61 14.86 -20.00
CA ALA A 41 -15.01 16.15 -20.31
C ALA A 41 -13.76 16.01 -21.20
N GLU A 42 -13.48 14.81 -21.75
CA GLU A 42 -12.29 14.49 -22.55
C GLU A 42 -10.97 14.79 -21.82
N VAL A 43 -11.00 14.80 -20.49
CA VAL A 43 -9.80 14.95 -19.66
C VAL A 43 -9.22 13.57 -19.46
N ASP A 44 -8.29 13.20 -20.34
CA ASP A 44 -7.51 11.96 -20.22
C ASP A 44 -6.42 12.16 -19.15
N ILE A 45 -6.64 11.61 -17.96
CA ILE A 45 -5.66 11.61 -16.87
C ILE A 45 -5.12 10.19 -16.74
N ASP A 46 -3.92 9.97 -17.29
CA ASP A 46 -3.16 8.74 -17.06
C ASP A 46 -3.10 8.41 -15.55
N GLY A 47 -3.51 7.20 -15.16
CA GLY A 47 -3.51 6.77 -13.76
C GLY A 47 -4.87 6.81 -13.04
N LEU A 48 -5.95 7.19 -13.73
CA LEU A 48 -7.31 7.31 -13.16
C LEU A 48 -7.91 5.96 -12.73
N ASP A 49 -7.78 4.94 -13.57
CA ASP A 49 -8.27 3.59 -13.29
C ASP A 49 -7.47 2.96 -12.13
N GLU A 50 -6.15 3.17 -12.13
CA GLU A 50 -5.27 2.75 -11.04
C GLU A 50 -5.67 3.44 -9.73
N LEU A 51 -5.98 4.74 -9.73
CA LEU A 51 -6.43 5.46 -8.53
C LEU A 51 -7.74 4.88 -7.97
N ALA A 52 -8.68 4.53 -8.84
CA ALA A 52 -9.95 3.90 -8.46
C ALA A 52 -9.72 2.52 -7.84
N GLU A 53 -8.84 1.71 -8.44
CA GLU A 53 -8.45 0.39 -7.91
C GLU A 53 -7.73 0.51 -6.56
N TRP A 54 -6.78 1.44 -6.41
CA TRP A 54 -6.08 1.71 -5.15
C TRP A 54 -7.04 2.12 -4.02
N ARG A 55 -8.04 2.95 -4.33
CA ARG A 55 -9.06 3.40 -3.36
C ARG A 55 -10.02 2.26 -2.98
N ALA A 56 -10.45 1.45 -3.94
CA ALA A 56 -11.30 0.28 -3.68
C ALA A 56 -10.58 -0.77 -2.81
N LEU A 57 -9.30 -1.03 -3.10
CA LEU A 57 -8.44 -1.91 -2.29
C LEU A 57 -8.24 -1.38 -0.87
N ASN A 58 -8.13 -0.06 -0.68
CA ASN A 58 -8.06 0.56 0.65
C ASN A 58 -9.33 0.35 1.48
N LYS A 59 -10.52 0.30 0.85
CA LYS A 59 -11.80 0.06 1.55
C LYS A 59 -11.96 -1.39 2.01
N GLN A 60 -11.47 -2.36 1.25
CA GLN A 60 -11.44 -3.78 1.65
C GLN A 60 -10.33 -4.09 2.67
N THR A 61 -9.22 -3.36 2.66
CA THR A 61 -8.11 -3.52 3.63
C THR A 61 -8.33 -2.84 4.98
N ALA A 62 -9.25 -1.87 5.07
CA ALA A 62 -9.60 -1.22 6.34
C ALA A 62 -10.29 -2.14 7.36
N LEU A 63 -10.71 -3.35 6.94
CA LEU A 63 -11.36 -4.37 7.77
C LEU A 63 -10.43 -5.54 8.11
N ILE A 64 -9.11 -5.31 8.21
CA ILE A 64 -8.22 -6.35 8.73
C ILE A 64 -8.50 -6.49 10.23
N ASP A 65 -9.27 -7.53 10.59
CA ASP A 65 -9.22 -8.09 11.94
C ASP A 65 -7.76 -8.45 12.23
N THR A 66 -7.10 -7.60 13.00
CA THR A 66 -5.65 -7.63 13.17
C THR A 66 -5.22 -8.88 13.93
N ASP A 67 -6.03 -9.32 14.87
CA ASP A 67 -5.79 -10.54 15.63
C ASP A 67 -5.97 -11.77 14.76
N ALA A 68 -7.05 -11.84 13.97
CA ALA A 68 -7.25 -12.94 13.02
C ALA A 68 -6.14 -12.99 11.97
N PHE A 69 -5.73 -11.83 11.44
CA PHE A 69 -4.65 -11.71 10.47
C PHE A 69 -3.32 -12.21 11.02
N VAL A 70 -2.92 -11.76 12.22
CA VAL A 70 -1.68 -12.18 12.86
C VAL A 70 -1.74 -13.67 13.23
N LYS A 71 -2.85 -14.14 13.79
CA LYS A 71 -3.04 -15.56 14.14
C LYS A 71 -2.90 -16.48 12.92
N GLU A 72 -3.47 -16.10 11.79
CA GLU A 72 -3.35 -16.88 10.56
C GLU A 72 -1.95 -16.78 9.95
N LEU A 73 -1.37 -15.57 9.90
CA LEU A 73 -0.03 -15.33 9.39
C LEU A 73 1.03 -16.15 10.15
N THR A 74 0.85 -16.28 11.46
CA THR A 74 1.80 -16.94 12.39
C THR A 74 1.45 -18.41 12.67
N LYS A 75 0.36 -18.93 12.11
CA LYS A 75 -0.12 -20.29 12.35
C LYS A 75 0.95 -21.33 11.98
N GLY A 76 1.30 -22.18 12.94
CA GLY A 76 2.27 -23.27 12.75
C GLY A 76 3.72 -22.81 12.61
N ARG A 77 4.03 -21.53 12.89
CA ARG A 77 5.39 -21.01 12.89
C ARG A 77 5.98 -21.03 14.29
N GLU A 78 7.28 -21.23 14.37
CA GLU A 78 8.04 -21.06 15.61
C GLU A 78 8.44 -19.59 15.80
N ARG A 79 8.54 -19.18 17.07
CA ARG A 79 9.09 -17.87 17.44
C ARG A 79 10.60 -17.99 17.57
N THR A 80 11.31 -16.96 17.12
CA THR A 80 12.74 -16.80 17.37
C THR A 80 12.94 -15.48 18.09
N ASP A 81 13.62 -15.49 19.24
CA ASP A 81 13.85 -14.29 20.05
C ASP A 81 12.58 -13.50 20.39
N GLY A 82 11.46 -14.20 20.60
CA GLY A 82 10.18 -13.59 20.96
C GLY A 82 9.38 -13.00 19.78
N GLU A 83 9.84 -13.15 18.54
CA GLU A 83 9.15 -12.65 17.35
C GLU A 83 8.92 -13.75 16.30
N TYR A 84 7.92 -13.55 15.43
CA TYR A 84 7.77 -14.34 14.22
C TYR A 84 8.49 -13.65 13.07
N ARG A 85 9.35 -14.39 12.38
CA ARG A 85 10.13 -13.89 11.23
C ARG A 85 9.52 -14.43 9.95
N ILE A 86 8.79 -13.59 9.23
CA ILE A 86 8.20 -13.94 7.93
C ILE A 86 9.04 -13.32 6.82
N LYS A 87 9.44 -14.11 5.82
CA LYS A 87 10.19 -13.59 4.67
C LYS A 87 9.32 -12.60 3.89
N VAL A 88 9.90 -11.52 3.39
CA VAL A 88 9.14 -10.48 2.66
C VAL A 88 8.30 -11.03 1.48
N PRO A 89 8.82 -11.92 0.62
CA PRO A 89 8.03 -12.49 -0.48
C PRO A 89 6.80 -13.26 0.02
N GLU A 90 6.96 -14.03 1.09
CA GLU A 90 5.90 -14.82 1.71
C GLU A 90 4.83 -13.92 2.34
N PHE A 91 5.24 -12.88 3.07
CA PHE A 91 4.32 -11.89 3.63
C PHE A 91 3.50 -11.20 2.52
N ASN A 92 4.15 -10.81 1.43
CA ASN A 92 3.48 -10.16 0.30
C ASN A 92 2.46 -11.12 -0.36
N GLN A 93 2.81 -12.38 -0.54
CA GLN A 93 1.92 -13.39 -1.09
C GLN A 93 0.70 -13.62 -0.17
N PHE A 94 0.92 -13.71 1.14
CA PHE A 94 -0.16 -13.83 2.13
C PHE A 94 -1.12 -12.65 2.08
N CYS A 95 -0.59 -11.42 2.01
CA CYS A 95 -1.40 -10.22 1.89
C CYS A 95 -2.21 -10.24 0.58
N ASN A 96 -1.58 -10.56 -0.55
CA ASN A 96 -2.26 -10.61 -1.85
C ASN A 96 -3.40 -11.65 -1.87
N ALA A 97 -3.19 -12.83 -1.29
CA ALA A 97 -4.23 -13.87 -1.16
C ALA A 97 -5.45 -13.42 -0.35
N LYS A 98 -5.29 -12.40 0.51
CA LYS A 98 -6.38 -11.81 1.31
C LYS A 98 -6.94 -10.52 0.71
N GLY A 99 -6.51 -10.13 -0.49
CA GLY A 99 -6.88 -8.84 -1.09
C GLY A 99 -6.29 -7.64 -0.33
N VAL A 100 -5.18 -7.86 0.39
CA VAL A 100 -4.55 -6.87 1.26
C VAL A 100 -3.27 -6.29 0.65
N SER A 101 -3.12 -4.97 0.68
CA SER A 101 -1.86 -4.31 0.35
C SER A 101 -0.79 -4.63 1.39
N ALA A 102 0.30 -5.27 0.97
CA ALA A 102 1.42 -5.61 1.87
C ALA A 102 2.10 -4.36 2.46
N ARG A 103 2.06 -3.21 1.78
CA ARG A 103 2.55 -1.94 2.33
C ARG A 103 1.65 -1.46 3.46
N TYR A 104 0.34 -1.53 3.26
CA TYR A 104 -0.64 -1.15 4.28
C TYR A 104 -0.57 -2.07 5.49
N ALA A 105 -0.59 -3.39 5.29
CA ALA A 105 -0.50 -4.36 6.38
C ALA A 105 0.74 -4.13 7.26
N ARG A 106 1.91 -3.90 6.65
CA ARG A 106 3.14 -3.57 7.39
C ARG A 106 3.01 -2.28 8.21
N LYS A 107 2.46 -1.22 7.61
CA LYS A 107 2.24 0.05 8.31
C LYS A 107 1.24 -0.12 9.46
N HIS A 108 0.11 -0.77 9.20
CA HIS A 108 -0.94 -1.03 10.18
C HIS A 108 -0.43 -1.85 11.37
N LEU A 109 0.33 -2.92 11.11
CA LEU A 109 0.94 -3.73 12.17
C LEU A 109 1.98 -2.94 12.98
N PHE A 110 2.73 -2.04 12.34
CA PHE A 110 3.65 -1.14 13.04
C PHE A 110 2.91 -0.14 13.92
N ASP A 111 1.89 0.53 13.38
CA ASP A 111 1.06 1.50 14.10
C ASP A 111 0.30 0.82 15.26
N SER A 112 0.00 -0.48 15.13
CA SER A 112 -0.62 -1.33 16.18
C SER A 112 0.38 -1.90 17.20
N GLY A 113 1.68 -1.60 17.09
CA GLY A 113 2.71 -2.10 18.01
C GLY A 113 3.09 -3.58 17.82
N LEU A 114 2.63 -4.22 16.75
CA LEU A 114 2.81 -5.65 16.46
C LEU A 114 3.97 -5.93 15.49
N LEU A 115 4.69 -4.91 15.04
CA LEU A 115 5.77 -5.05 14.06
C LEU A 115 7.03 -4.33 14.52
N ARG A 116 8.16 -5.04 14.50
CA ARG A 116 9.47 -4.44 14.73
C ARG A 116 9.94 -3.73 13.47
N SER A 117 10.24 -2.43 13.61
CA SER A 117 10.83 -1.62 12.55
C SER A 117 12.35 -1.51 12.70
N SER A 118 13.04 -1.22 11.59
CA SER A 118 14.43 -0.78 11.59
C SER A 118 14.51 0.66 11.09
N THR A 119 15.41 1.47 11.65
CA THR A 119 15.66 2.82 11.12
C THR A 119 16.89 2.78 10.23
N ASP A 120 16.76 3.31 9.01
CA ASP A 120 17.88 3.48 8.08
C ASP A 120 17.85 4.91 7.53
N ASN A 121 18.94 5.66 7.72
CA ASN A 121 19.06 7.08 7.36
C ASN A 121 17.86 7.95 7.81
N GLY A 122 17.34 7.71 9.02
CA GLY A 122 16.19 8.42 9.58
C GLY A 122 14.83 8.05 8.98
N LYS A 123 14.77 7.07 8.07
CA LYS A 123 13.52 6.52 7.53
C LYS A 123 13.17 5.22 8.24
N THR A 124 11.93 5.12 8.71
CA THR A 124 11.37 3.88 9.28
C THR A 124 11.18 2.85 8.17
N ASN A 125 11.76 1.67 8.35
CA ASN A 125 11.58 0.52 7.47
C ASN A 125 10.84 -0.59 8.22
N TYR A 126 9.73 -1.06 7.64
CA TYR A 126 8.86 -2.09 8.24
C TYR A 126 9.34 -3.52 7.99
N THR A 127 10.61 -3.67 7.64
CA THR A 127 11.27 -4.97 7.46
C THR A 127 12.64 -4.87 8.12
N CYS A 128 13.14 -5.95 8.70
CA CYS A 128 14.44 -5.99 9.35
C CYS A 128 15.36 -6.98 8.64
N PRO A 129 16.67 -6.68 8.48
CA PRO A 129 17.64 -7.71 8.13
C PRO A 129 17.75 -8.69 9.30
N VAL A 130 17.61 -9.97 8.99
CA VAL A 130 17.68 -11.08 9.94
C VAL A 130 18.64 -12.11 9.37
N GLN A 131 19.59 -12.54 10.19
CA GLN A 131 20.48 -13.63 9.81
C GLN A 131 19.76 -14.96 10.05
N ASP A 132 19.63 -15.74 9.00
CA ASP A 132 19.16 -17.11 9.08
C ASP A 132 20.20 -17.96 9.80
N THR A 133 19.79 -18.63 10.88
CA THR A 133 20.65 -19.47 11.71
C THR A 133 21.16 -20.71 10.98
N GLU A 134 20.42 -21.20 9.99
CA GLU A 134 20.74 -22.41 9.25
C GLU A 134 21.58 -22.10 8.02
N SER A 135 21.16 -21.13 7.20
CA SER A 135 21.86 -20.79 5.95
C SER A 135 22.98 -19.77 6.12
N LYS A 136 23.10 -19.13 7.29
CA LYS A 136 23.98 -17.98 7.59
C LYS A 136 23.78 -16.77 6.66
N LYS A 137 22.76 -16.78 5.79
CA LYS A 137 22.43 -15.67 4.89
C LYS A 137 21.63 -14.62 5.64
N THR A 138 21.88 -13.35 5.32
CA THR A 138 21.05 -12.25 5.81
C THR A 138 19.89 -12.04 4.86
N GLU A 139 18.67 -12.19 5.34
CA GLU A 139 17.44 -11.96 4.59
C GLU A 139 16.60 -10.88 5.27
N ARG A 140 15.76 -10.18 4.51
CA ARG A 140 14.82 -9.21 5.08
C ARG A 140 13.52 -9.90 5.46
N CYS A 141 13.10 -9.71 6.70
CA CYS A 141 11.88 -10.28 7.24
C CYS A 141 10.93 -9.20 7.76
N VAL A 142 9.64 -9.48 7.69
CA VAL A 142 8.62 -8.83 8.50
C VAL A 142 8.63 -9.52 9.86
N CYS A 143 8.99 -8.76 10.90
CA CYS A 143 9.19 -9.28 12.24
C CYS A 143 7.98 -8.92 13.11
N ILE A 144 7.12 -9.91 13.36
CA ILE A 144 5.88 -9.73 14.12
C ILE A 144 6.18 -9.97 15.60
N ILE A 145 5.92 -8.95 16.41
CA ILE A 145 6.04 -9.00 17.87
C ILE A 145 4.78 -9.69 18.37
N ALA A 146 4.92 -10.80 19.09
CA ALA A 146 3.75 -11.39 19.75
C ALA A 146 3.44 -10.59 21.01
N ASN A 147 2.21 -10.15 21.16
CA ASN A 147 1.73 -9.72 22.47
C ASN A 147 1.63 -10.97 23.37
N ASN A 148 2.17 -10.84 24.59
CA ASN A 148 2.08 -11.87 25.62
C ASN A 148 0.64 -12.08 26.09
#